data_AF-A0A933NEL1-F1
#
_entry.id   AF-A0A933NEL1-F1
#
_cell.length_a   1.000
_cell.length_b   1.000
_cell.length_c   1.000
_cell.angle_alpha   90.00
_cell.angle_beta   90.00
_cell.angle_gamma   90.00
#
_symmetry.space_group_name_H-M   'P 1'
#
loop_
_entity.id
_entity.type
_entity.pdbx_description
1 polymer ?
#
loop_
_entity_poly.entity_id
_entity_poly.type
_entity_poly.pdbx_seq_one_letter_code
_entity_poly.pdbx_strand_id
1 'polypeptide(L)'
;MKKRNILVLFLIACICFGYCVKNVGATAIVGIVQDGRVWIGGDCRALSGYEITDYVQKVFKSEDGRFIIGFAGLLKSGQVLQYFLEVPPQNDNQTVFEFMVKTFVPAMQKSLSEKGANANTIEILVGYKSQLFLIDSESIVIEATHRGFSAIGSGRSYCLGSLCATSGKEMGPEQRIKMALEAATRFSAAVAAPFDILTLP
;
A
#
# COMPACT_ATOMS: atom_id res chain seq x y z
N MET A 1 25.08 47.66 0.23
CA MET A 1 23.83 47.18 0.86
C MET A 1 22.83 46.44 -0.08
N LYS A 2 23.06 46.28 -1.39
CA LYS A 2 22.11 45.59 -2.30
C LYS A 2 22.34 44.08 -2.51
N LYS A 3 23.56 43.56 -2.33
CA LYS A 3 23.89 42.14 -2.59
C LYS A 3 23.42 41.16 -1.49
N ARG A 4 23.25 41.64 -0.26
CA ARG A 4 22.89 40.81 0.90
C ARG A 4 21.39 40.42 0.91
N ASN A 5 20.54 41.23 0.28
CA ASN A 5 19.09 41.00 0.21
C ASN A 5 18.69 39.98 -0.87
N ILE A 6 19.49 39.81 -1.94
CA ILE A 6 19.23 38.82 -2.99
C ILE A 6 19.53 37.40 -2.49
N LEU A 7 20.60 37.23 -1.70
CA LEU A 7 20.97 35.92 -1.14
C LEU A 7 19.95 35.44 -0.09
N VAL A 8 19.36 36.36 0.69
CA VAL A 8 18.30 36.05 1.66
C VAL A 8 16.99 35.70 0.94
N LEU A 9 16.65 36.38 -0.16
CA LEU A 9 15.48 36.02 -0.98
C LEU A 9 15.63 34.63 -1.62
N PHE A 10 16.83 34.28 -2.10
CA PHE A 10 17.11 32.94 -2.65
C PHE A 10 17.08 31.84 -1.57
N LEU A 11 17.58 32.13 -0.36
CA LEU A 11 17.46 31.18 0.75
C LEU A 11 15.99 30.97 1.16
N ILE A 12 15.18 32.03 1.22
CA ILE A 12 13.75 31.91 1.57
C ILE A 12 12.96 31.18 0.47
N ALA A 13 13.27 31.42 -0.81
CA ALA A 13 12.65 30.69 -1.93
C ALA A 13 13.00 29.18 -1.91
N CYS A 14 14.24 28.82 -1.55
CA CYS A 14 14.64 27.42 -1.39
C CYS A 14 14.01 26.76 -0.15
N ILE A 15 13.80 27.52 0.94
CA ILE A 15 13.15 27.00 2.16
C ILE A 15 11.64 26.81 1.95
N CYS A 16 10.98 27.63 1.13
CA CYS A 16 9.57 27.44 0.78
C CYS A 16 9.32 26.28 -0.21
N PHE A 17 10.35 25.82 -0.94
CA PHE A 17 10.25 24.65 -1.82
C PHE A 17 10.52 23.31 -1.08
N GLY A 18 11.06 23.39 0.14
CA GLY A 18 11.53 22.22 0.91
C GLY A 18 10.46 21.49 1.72
N TYR A 19 9.28 22.08 1.91
CA TYR A 19 8.11 21.40 2.50
C TYR A 19 7.10 21.06 1.39
N CYS A 20 7.56 20.34 0.37
CA CYS A 20 6.66 19.39 -0.28
C CYS A 20 6.38 18.33 0.79
N VAL A 21 5.32 18.53 1.58
CA VAL A 21 4.67 17.43 2.30
C VAL A 21 4.57 16.35 1.24
N LYS A 22 5.34 15.25 1.39
CA LYS A 22 5.16 14.07 0.54
C LYS A 22 3.65 13.88 0.55
N ASN A 23 3.00 14.05 -0.61
CA ASN A 23 1.57 13.82 -0.75
C ASN A 23 1.37 12.31 -0.55
N VAL A 24 1.45 11.87 0.71
CA VAL A 24 1.15 10.52 1.13
C VAL A 24 -0.34 10.41 0.93
N GLY A 25 -0.72 9.76 -0.17
CA GLY A 25 -2.11 9.53 -0.52
C GLY A 25 -2.87 8.98 0.69
N ALA A 26 -4.05 9.54 0.90
CA ALA A 26 -4.98 9.12 1.93
C ALA A 26 -5.32 7.64 1.79
N THR A 27 -4.79 6.78 2.66
CA THR A 27 -4.99 5.33 2.52
C THR A 27 -4.72 4.58 3.82
N ALA A 28 -5.53 3.55 4.08
CA ALA A 28 -5.17 2.43 4.93
C ALA A 28 -5.40 1.13 4.17
N ILE A 29 -4.35 0.34 3.96
CA ILE A 29 -4.46 -1.05 3.50
C ILE A 29 -3.94 -1.94 4.63
N VAL A 30 -4.65 -3.02 4.91
CA VAL A 30 -4.36 -3.99 5.96
C VAL A 30 -4.32 -5.39 5.38
N GLY A 31 -3.32 -6.18 5.75
CA GLY A 31 -3.22 -7.59 5.41
C GLY A 31 -3.17 -8.48 6.65
N ILE A 32 -3.85 -9.62 6.63
CA ILE A 32 -3.77 -10.68 7.64
C ILE A 32 -3.54 -12.02 6.95
N VAL A 33 -2.64 -12.83 7.50
CA VAL A 33 -2.51 -14.25 7.17
C VAL A 33 -3.10 -15.05 8.31
N GLN A 34 -4.05 -15.93 8.01
CA GLN A 34 -4.67 -16.82 9.00
C GLN A 34 -5.20 -18.06 8.30
N ASP A 35 -5.02 -19.23 8.93
CA ASP A 35 -5.61 -20.51 8.48
C ASP A 35 -5.27 -20.87 7.03
N GLY A 36 -4.02 -20.63 6.63
CA GLY A 36 -3.55 -20.89 5.27
C GLY A 36 -4.25 -20.04 4.21
N ARG A 37 -4.68 -18.83 4.57
CA ARG A 37 -5.28 -17.83 3.68
C ARG A 37 -4.67 -16.47 3.92
N VAL A 38 -4.66 -15.66 2.88
CA VAL A 38 -4.33 -14.24 2.96
C VAL A 38 -5.58 -13.39 2.74
N TRP A 39 -5.74 -12.38 3.58
CA TRP A 39 -6.82 -11.40 3.53
C TRP A 39 -6.20 -10.03 3.40
N ILE A 40 -6.67 -9.22 2.47
CA ILE A 40 -6.27 -7.82 2.36
C ILE A 40 -7.55 -6.98 2.30
N GLY A 41 -7.60 -5.93 3.11
CA GLY A 41 -8.65 -4.93 3.03
C GLY A 41 -8.11 -3.52 3.00
N GLY A 42 -8.91 -2.60 2.49
CA GLY A 42 -8.51 -1.21 2.33
C GLY A 42 -9.68 -0.26 2.29
N ASP A 43 -9.38 1.01 2.57
CA ASP A 43 -10.33 2.11 2.45
C ASP A 43 -10.53 2.54 0.99
N CYS A 44 -11.68 3.15 0.71
CA CYS A 44 -12.05 3.55 -0.65
C CYS A 44 -12.02 5.08 -0.88
N ARG A 45 -11.20 5.83 -0.12
CA ARG A 45 -11.12 7.30 -0.23
C ARG A 45 -9.81 7.79 -0.83
N ALA A 46 -9.85 8.72 -1.78
CA ALA A 46 -8.69 9.49 -2.20
C ALA A 46 -8.83 10.95 -1.74
N LEU A 47 -7.69 11.59 -1.46
CA LEU A 47 -7.61 13.01 -1.15
C LEU A 47 -6.71 13.73 -2.15
N SER A 48 -7.14 14.91 -2.57
CA SER A 48 -6.33 15.87 -3.32
C SER A 48 -6.47 17.26 -2.71
N GLY A 49 -5.51 17.64 -1.86
CA GLY A 49 -5.66 18.83 -1.03
C GLY A 49 -6.80 18.64 -0.02
N TYR A 50 -7.85 19.46 -0.12
CA TYR A 50 -9.05 19.36 0.70
C TYR A 50 -10.20 18.63 0.01
N GLU A 51 -10.02 18.21 -1.24
CA GLU A 51 -11.03 17.52 -2.02
C GLU A 51 -11.04 16.03 -1.73
N ILE A 52 -12.25 15.46 -1.66
CA ILE A 52 -12.50 14.05 -1.39
C ILE A 52 -13.04 13.39 -2.66
N THR A 53 -12.47 12.25 -3.02
CA THR A 53 -13.07 11.31 -3.96
C THR A 53 -13.31 9.99 -3.24
N ASP A 54 -14.57 9.61 -3.06
CA ASP A 54 -14.94 8.33 -2.46
C ASP A 54 -15.11 7.24 -3.54
N TYR A 55 -15.27 5.99 -3.10
CA TYR A 55 -15.43 4.80 -3.95
C TYR A 55 -14.25 4.53 -4.90
N VAL A 56 -13.04 4.87 -4.47
CA VAL A 56 -11.80 4.53 -5.17
C VAL A 56 -11.35 3.14 -4.72
N GLN A 57 -11.48 2.14 -5.58
CA GLN A 57 -10.98 0.79 -5.30
C GLN A 57 -9.45 0.82 -5.14
N LYS A 58 -8.96 0.31 -4.00
CA LYS A 58 -7.51 0.20 -3.74
C LYS A 58 -7.04 -1.22 -3.45
N VAL A 59 -7.95 -2.18 -3.39
CA VAL A 59 -7.68 -3.60 -3.20
C VAL A 59 -8.34 -4.37 -4.34
N PHE A 60 -7.56 -5.18 -5.03
CA PHE A 60 -8.02 -5.95 -6.19
C PHE A 60 -7.30 -7.30 -6.28
N LYS A 61 -7.87 -8.23 -7.04
CA LYS A 61 -7.19 -9.44 -7.47
C LYS A 61 -6.53 -9.21 -8.82
N SER A 62 -5.38 -9.84 -9.06
CA SER A 62 -4.82 -9.90 -10.42
C SER A 62 -5.81 -10.60 -11.36
N GLU A 63 -5.71 -10.33 -12.66
CA GLU A 63 -6.61 -10.90 -13.68
C GLU A 63 -6.61 -12.44 -13.66
N ASP A 64 -5.44 -13.05 -13.47
CA ASP A 64 -5.27 -14.50 -13.33
C ASP A 64 -5.62 -15.05 -11.94
N GLY A 65 -6.04 -14.18 -11.01
CA GLY A 65 -6.44 -14.53 -9.65
C GLY A 65 -5.32 -15.01 -8.73
N ARG A 66 -4.05 -14.98 -9.15
CA ARG A 66 -2.91 -15.46 -8.33
C ARG A 66 -2.58 -14.53 -7.17
N PHE A 67 -2.85 -13.24 -7.31
CA PHE A 67 -2.48 -12.21 -6.35
C PHE A 67 -3.71 -11.47 -5.81
N ILE A 68 -3.65 -11.07 -4.54
CA ILE A 68 -4.39 -9.89 -4.07
C ILE A 68 -3.38 -8.79 -3.86
N ILE A 69 -3.69 -7.61 -4.38
CA ILE A 69 -2.85 -6.43 -4.25
C ILE A 69 -3.69 -5.33 -3.64
N GLY A 70 -3.18 -4.75 -2.56
CA GLY A 70 -3.67 -3.49 -2.02
C GLY A 70 -2.58 -2.44 -2.12
N PHE A 71 -2.91 -1.21 -2.49
CA PHE A 71 -1.90 -0.16 -2.67
C PHE A 71 -2.18 1.12 -1.89
N ALA A 72 -1.10 1.83 -1.54
CA ALA A 72 -1.13 3.20 -1.01
C ALA A 72 -0.19 4.08 -1.84
N GLY A 73 -0.66 5.22 -2.31
CA GLY A 73 0.12 6.11 -3.18
C GLY A 73 -0.69 6.76 -4.28
N LEU A 74 -0.05 7.04 -5.42
CA LEU A 74 -0.74 7.63 -6.58
C LEU A 74 -1.72 6.65 -7.22
N LEU A 75 -2.96 7.12 -7.46
CA LEU A 75 -4.02 6.31 -8.08
C LEU A 75 -3.64 5.77 -9.46
N LYS A 76 -2.90 6.58 -10.25
CA LYS A 76 -2.37 6.14 -11.55
C LYS A 76 -1.51 4.88 -11.40
N SER A 77 -0.61 4.86 -10.41
CA SER A 77 0.26 3.71 -10.17
C SER A 77 -0.57 2.47 -9.78
N GLY A 78 -1.56 2.64 -8.91
CA GLY A 78 -2.49 1.56 -8.54
C GLY A 78 -3.28 0.99 -9.72
N GLN A 79 -3.83 1.85 -10.58
CA GLN A 79 -4.53 1.42 -11.80
C GLN A 79 -3.61 0.71 -12.78
N VAL A 80 -2.35 1.15 -12.90
CA VAL A 80 -1.36 0.45 -13.72
C VAL A 80 -1.15 -0.97 -13.21
N LEU A 81 -1.00 -1.14 -11.89
CA LEU A 81 -0.87 -2.46 -11.29
C LEU A 81 -2.14 -3.30 -11.43
N GLN A 82 -3.31 -2.68 -11.41
CA GLN A 82 -4.59 -3.38 -11.54
C GLN A 82 -4.82 -3.93 -12.94
N TYR A 83 -4.49 -3.16 -13.98
CA TYR A 83 -4.92 -3.45 -15.36
C TYR A 83 -3.78 -3.82 -16.30
N PHE A 84 -2.52 -3.61 -15.92
CA PHE A 84 -1.37 -3.82 -16.81
C PHE A 84 -0.22 -4.59 -16.16
N LEU A 85 -0.36 -5.08 -14.93
CA LEU A 85 0.68 -5.87 -14.29
C LEU A 85 0.63 -7.32 -14.81
N GLU A 86 1.65 -7.68 -15.57
CA GLU A 86 1.88 -9.04 -16.02
C GLU A 86 3.09 -9.63 -15.28
N VAL A 87 2.85 -10.58 -14.38
CA VAL A 87 3.91 -11.27 -13.64
C VAL A 87 4.10 -12.67 -14.24
N PRO A 88 5.29 -13.06 -14.69
CA PRO A 88 5.54 -14.44 -15.10
C PRO A 88 5.20 -15.47 -14.00
N PRO A 89 4.93 -16.74 -14.33
CA PRO A 89 4.77 -17.79 -13.33
C PRO A 89 6.06 -17.98 -12.52
N GLN A 90 5.90 -18.38 -11.25
CA GLN A 90 7.02 -18.79 -10.41
C GLN A 90 7.59 -20.11 -10.93
N ASN A 91 8.92 -20.22 -10.99
CA ASN A 91 9.58 -21.48 -11.31
C ASN A 91 9.57 -22.42 -10.09
N ASP A 92 9.44 -23.73 -10.32
CA ASP A 92 9.34 -24.73 -9.24
C ASP A 92 10.53 -24.76 -8.29
N ASN A 93 11.72 -24.37 -8.77
CA ASN A 93 12.95 -24.37 -7.99
C ASN A 93 13.22 -23.06 -7.23
N GLN A 94 12.27 -22.11 -7.22
CA GLN A 94 12.41 -20.83 -6.53
C GLN A 94 11.58 -20.80 -5.26
N THR A 95 12.12 -20.23 -4.19
CA THR A 95 11.30 -19.88 -3.02
C THR A 95 10.32 -18.75 -3.38
N VAL A 96 9.23 -18.60 -2.60
CA VAL A 96 8.25 -17.53 -2.83
C VAL A 96 8.90 -16.16 -2.65
N PHE A 97 9.73 -15.97 -1.63
CA PHE A 97 10.46 -14.73 -1.41
C PHE A 97 11.40 -14.39 -2.58
N GLU A 98 12.15 -15.38 -3.11
CA GLU A 98 12.97 -15.17 -4.30
C GLU A 98 12.16 -14.79 -5.52
N PHE A 99 10.99 -15.41 -5.73
CA PHE A 99 10.07 -15.03 -6.80
C PHE A 99 9.60 -13.59 -6.67
N MET A 100 9.24 -13.16 -5.45
CA MET A 100 8.83 -11.77 -5.21
C MET A 100 9.94 -10.78 -5.58
N VAL A 101 11.18 -11.07 -5.20
CA VAL A 101 12.33 -10.19 -5.47
C VAL A 101 12.78 -10.24 -6.93
N LYS A 102 12.92 -11.45 -7.51
CA LYS A 102 13.55 -11.65 -8.84
C LYS A 102 12.56 -11.55 -10.00
N THR A 103 11.26 -11.65 -9.74
CA THR A 103 10.23 -11.71 -10.80
C THR A 103 9.11 -10.69 -10.58
N PHE A 104 8.48 -10.69 -9.40
CA PHE A 104 7.36 -9.78 -9.13
C PHE A 104 7.79 -8.30 -9.16
N VAL A 105 8.81 -7.93 -8.39
CA VAL A 105 9.28 -6.54 -8.32
C VAL A 105 9.75 -6.01 -9.68
N PRO A 106 10.58 -6.73 -10.46
CA PRO A 106 10.94 -6.30 -11.82
C PRO A 106 9.74 -6.14 -12.75
N ALA A 107 8.76 -7.05 -12.70
CA ALA A 107 7.53 -6.95 -13.49
C ALA A 107 6.70 -5.71 -13.11
N MET A 108 6.58 -5.44 -11.81
CA MET A 108 5.92 -4.26 -11.26
C MET A 108 6.60 -2.97 -11.75
N GLN A 109 7.92 -2.87 -11.61
CA GLN A 109 8.68 -1.70 -12.02
C GLN A 109 8.58 -1.46 -13.54
N LYS A 110 8.68 -2.54 -14.32
CA LYS A 110 8.51 -2.48 -15.78
C LYS A 110 7.13 -1.93 -16.14
N SER A 111 6.06 -2.53 -15.63
CA SER A 111 4.67 -2.12 -15.91
C SER A 111 4.42 -0.65 -15.55
N LEU A 112 4.89 -0.22 -14.37
CA LEU A 112 4.80 1.18 -13.96
C LEU A 112 5.55 2.11 -14.92
N SER A 113 6.80 1.79 -15.25
CA SER A 113 7.62 2.63 -16.12
C SER A 113 7.06 2.78 -17.53
N GLU A 114 6.56 1.69 -18.12
CA GLU A 114 5.96 1.68 -19.46
C GLU A 114 4.69 2.52 -19.57
N LYS A 115 3.98 2.72 -18.45
CA LYS A 115 2.79 3.57 -18.37
C LYS A 115 3.09 4.97 -17.81
N GLY A 116 4.37 5.31 -17.65
CA GLY A 116 4.80 6.60 -17.11
C GLY A 116 4.37 6.82 -15.65
N ALA A 117 4.33 5.75 -14.85
CA ALA A 117 4.17 5.78 -13.41
C ALA A 117 5.52 5.45 -12.73
N ASN A 118 5.72 5.92 -11.51
CA ASN A 118 6.98 5.75 -10.78
C ASN A 118 6.77 4.81 -9.58
N ALA A 119 7.56 3.75 -9.48
CA ALA A 119 7.55 2.82 -8.35
C ALA A 119 7.77 3.52 -7.00
N ASN A 120 8.50 4.64 -6.98
CA ASN A 120 8.78 5.39 -5.75
C ASN A 120 7.58 6.21 -5.23
N THR A 121 6.42 6.05 -5.86
CA THR A 121 5.18 6.75 -5.49
C THR A 121 4.11 5.83 -4.94
N ILE A 122 4.44 4.55 -4.73
CA ILE A 122 3.50 3.52 -4.31
C ILE A 122 4.15 2.57 -3.32
N GLU A 123 3.40 2.20 -2.30
CA GLU A 123 3.66 1.04 -1.45
C GLU A 123 2.53 0.04 -1.73
N ILE A 124 2.81 -1.27 -1.67
CA ILE A 124 1.80 -2.30 -1.86
C ILE A 124 1.88 -3.41 -0.80
N LEU A 125 0.73 -3.96 -0.46
CA LEU A 125 0.61 -5.27 0.17
C LEU A 125 0.21 -6.28 -0.91
N VAL A 126 0.90 -7.41 -0.94
CA VAL A 126 0.66 -8.49 -1.90
C VAL A 126 0.41 -9.78 -1.13
N GLY A 127 -0.74 -10.40 -1.38
CA GLY A 127 -1.05 -11.75 -0.97
C GLY A 127 -0.75 -12.73 -2.09
N TYR A 128 0.09 -13.74 -1.83
CA TYR A 128 0.47 -14.77 -2.80
C TYR A 128 0.82 -16.08 -2.09
N LYS A 129 0.23 -17.22 -2.52
CA LYS A 129 0.48 -18.56 -1.95
C LYS A 129 0.44 -18.59 -0.41
N SER A 130 -0.66 -18.10 0.17
CA SER A 130 -0.84 -17.97 1.63
C SER A 130 0.21 -17.13 2.37
N GLN A 131 1.02 -16.34 1.65
CA GLN A 131 2.04 -15.44 2.22
C GLN A 131 1.67 -13.98 1.96
N LEU A 132 2.10 -13.10 2.88
CA LEU A 132 1.84 -11.67 2.81
C LEU A 132 3.17 -10.92 2.70
N PHE A 133 3.27 -10.09 1.67
CA PHE A 133 4.44 -9.26 1.40
C PHE A 133 4.07 -7.79 1.45
N LEU A 134 4.93 -6.97 2.04
CA LEU A 134 4.95 -5.53 1.86
C LEU A 134 6.06 -5.21 0.87
N ILE A 135 5.75 -4.44 -0.16
CA ILE A 135 6.73 -3.85 -1.06
C ILE A 135 6.64 -2.33 -0.90
N ASP A 136 7.72 -1.71 -0.45
CA ASP A 136 7.72 -0.28 -0.15
C ASP A 136 8.03 0.57 -1.40
N SER A 137 8.07 1.89 -1.21
CA SER A 137 8.40 2.84 -2.29
C SER A 137 9.86 2.74 -2.76
N GLU A 138 10.72 2.00 -2.08
CA GLU A 138 12.08 1.71 -2.56
C GLU A 138 12.14 0.33 -3.24
N SER A 139 10.98 -0.31 -3.46
CA SER A 139 10.85 -1.65 -4.02
C SER A 139 11.55 -2.73 -3.18
N ILE A 140 11.69 -2.49 -1.88
CA ILE A 140 12.19 -3.48 -0.91
C ILE A 140 11.06 -4.45 -0.59
N VAL A 141 11.34 -5.75 -0.65
CA VAL A 141 10.39 -6.80 -0.28
C VAL A 141 10.55 -7.16 1.19
N ILE A 142 9.46 -7.05 1.96
CA ILE A 142 9.40 -7.45 3.36
C ILE A 142 8.34 -8.54 3.49
N GLU A 143 8.75 -9.73 3.92
CA GLU A 143 7.81 -10.80 4.24
C GLU A 143 7.16 -10.55 5.61
N ALA A 144 5.85 -10.30 5.60
CA ALA A 144 5.06 -10.04 6.80
C ALA A 144 4.35 -11.28 7.36
N THR A 145 4.41 -12.40 6.64
CA THR A 145 3.78 -13.67 7.02
C THR A 145 4.12 -14.09 8.45
N HIS A 146 5.38 -13.96 8.86
CA HIS A 146 5.82 -14.33 10.22
C HIS A 146 5.15 -13.53 11.35
N ARG A 147 4.79 -12.27 11.09
CA ARG A 147 4.03 -11.44 12.03
C ARG A 147 2.53 -11.77 12.00
N GLY A 148 2.07 -12.42 10.93
CA GLY A 148 0.66 -12.74 10.67
C GLY A 148 -0.16 -11.55 10.16
N PHE A 149 0.37 -10.33 10.16
CA PHE A 149 -0.33 -9.15 9.65
C PHE A 149 0.62 -8.01 9.29
N SER A 150 0.16 -7.11 8.41
CA SER A 150 0.84 -5.87 8.04
C SER A 150 -0.16 -4.77 7.65
N ALA A 151 0.32 -3.54 7.54
CA ALA A 151 -0.45 -2.42 7.02
C ALA A 151 0.46 -1.40 6.33
N ILE A 152 -0.10 -0.64 5.39
CA ILE A 152 0.57 0.45 4.65
C ILE A 152 -0.34 1.69 4.55
N GLY A 153 0.23 2.80 4.06
CA GLY A 153 -0.47 4.08 3.91
C GLY A 153 -0.51 4.92 5.19
N SER A 154 -1.12 6.10 5.11
CA SER A 154 -1.18 7.05 6.23
C SER A 154 -1.96 6.54 7.45
N GLY A 155 -2.87 5.57 7.26
CA GLY A 155 -3.58 4.91 8.35
C GLY A 155 -2.83 3.74 9.03
N ARG A 156 -1.61 3.42 8.56
CA ARG A 156 -0.84 2.23 8.96
C ARG A 156 -0.71 2.07 10.48
N SER A 157 -0.26 3.09 11.20
CA SER A 157 0.04 2.98 12.63
C SER A 157 -1.21 2.65 13.46
N TYR A 158 -2.36 3.24 13.11
CA TYR A 158 -3.63 2.96 13.77
C TYR A 158 -4.08 1.52 13.51
N CYS A 159 -3.96 1.06 12.26
CA CYS A 159 -4.28 -0.31 11.89
C CYS A 159 -3.40 -1.31 12.63
N LEU A 160 -2.07 -1.12 12.63
CA LEU A 160 -1.13 -2.01 13.31
C LEU A 160 -1.38 -2.09 14.81
N GLY A 161 -1.74 -0.98 15.45
CA GLY A 161 -2.13 -0.96 16.86
C GLY A 161 -3.37 -1.82 17.13
N SER A 162 -4.42 -1.65 16.33
CA SER A 162 -5.65 -2.45 16.42
C SER A 162 -5.41 -3.95 16.16
N LEU A 163 -4.62 -4.28 15.13
CA LEU A 163 -4.27 -5.66 14.79
C LEU A 163 -3.44 -6.34 15.88
N CYS A 164 -2.53 -5.59 16.50
CA CYS A 164 -1.77 -6.05 17.67
C CYS A 164 -2.69 -6.34 18.85
N ALA A 165 -3.59 -5.40 19.18
CA ALA A 165 -4.54 -5.53 20.28
C ALA A 165 -5.61 -6.61 20.08
N THR A 166 -5.84 -7.03 18.82
CA THR A 166 -6.75 -8.13 18.47
C THR A 166 -6.02 -9.46 18.19
N SER A 167 -4.68 -9.46 18.24
CA SER A 167 -3.89 -10.67 18.05
C SER A 167 -4.15 -11.69 19.16
N GLY A 168 -4.35 -12.96 18.78
CA GLY A 168 -4.64 -14.05 19.72
C GLY A 168 -6.06 -14.05 20.31
N LYS A 169 -6.93 -13.12 19.92
CA LYS A 169 -8.35 -13.17 20.26
C LYS A 169 -9.10 -14.10 19.30
N GLU A 170 -10.20 -14.69 19.77
CA GLU A 170 -11.12 -15.47 18.94
C GLU A 170 -11.91 -14.53 18.01
N MET A 171 -11.24 -14.08 16.94
CA MET A 171 -11.80 -13.17 15.95
C MET A 171 -11.32 -13.56 14.55
N GLY A 172 -12.25 -13.58 13.60
CA GLY A 172 -11.92 -13.86 12.20
C GLY A 172 -11.11 -12.73 11.55
N PRO A 173 -10.34 -13.03 10.48
CA PRO A 173 -9.48 -12.05 9.81
C PRO A 173 -10.27 -10.87 9.24
N GLU A 174 -11.44 -11.11 8.64
CA GLU A 174 -12.31 -10.05 8.10
C GLU A 174 -12.74 -9.06 9.19
N GLN A 175 -13.18 -9.56 10.35
CA GLN A 175 -13.58 -8.73 11.48
C GLN A 175 -12.41 -7.91 12.02
N ARG A 176 -11.22 -8.52 12.11
CA ARG A 176 -9.99 -7.83 12.57
C ARG A 176 -9.56 -6.75 11.59
N ILE A 177 -9.61 -7.00 10.28
CA ILE A 177 -9.35 -6.01 9.23
C ILE A 177 -10.32 -4.84 9.35
N LYS A 178 -11.63 -5.13 9.45
CA LYS A 178 -12.65 -4.10 9.60
C LYS A 178 -12.41 -3.23 10.83
N MET A 179 -12.15 -3.84 11.99
CA MET A 179 -11.82 -3.09 13.22
C MET A 179 -10.54 -2.26 13.10
N ALA A 180 -9.55 -2.74 12.36
CA ALA A 180 -8.31 -1.99 12.12
C ALA A 180 -8.56 -0.74 11.25
N LEU A 181 -9.33 -0.90 10.17
CA LEU A 181 -9.70 0.21 9.29
C LEU A 181 -10.60 1.23 10.02
N GLU A 182 -11.60 0.77 10.78
CA GLU A 182 -12.46 1.63 11.62
C GLU A 182 -11.67 2.39 12.70
N ALA A 183 -10.63 1.77 13.28
CA ALA A 183 -9.74 2.48 14.18
C ALA A 183 -9.00 3.62 13.46
N ALA A 184 -8.55 3.38 12.22
CA ALA A 184 -7.89 4.40 11.41
C ALA A 184 -8.83 5.55 11.01
N THR A 185 -10.11 5.29 10.70
CA THR A 185 -11.07 6.36 10.35
C THR A 185 -11.33 7.34 11.49
N ARG A 186 -11.08 6.95 12.75
CA ARG A 186 -11.28 7.84 13.91
C ARG A 186 -10.20 8.90 14.05
N PHE A 187 -8.98 8.61 13.57
CA PHE A 187 -7.80 9.45 13.82
C PHE A 187 -7.14 9.94 12.54
N SER A 188 -7.55 9.44 11.37
CA SER A 188 -7.07 9.87 10.07
C SER A 188 -8.24 10.31 9.19
N ALA A 189 -8.32 11.61 8.87
CA ALA A 189 -9.25 12.14 7.88
C ALA A 189 -9.03 11.52 6.48
N ALA A 190 -7.86 10.92 6.28
CA ALA A 190 -7.40 10.25 5.07
C ALA A 190 -7.90 8.81 4.91
N VAL A 191 -8.74 8.31 5.82
CA VAL A 191 -9.25 6.94 5.78
C VAL A 191 -10.75 6.98 6.01
N ALA A 192 -11.53 6.31 5.16
CA ALA A 192 -12.98 6.28 5.31
C ALA A 192 -13.60 4.99 4.77
N ALA A 193 -14.75 4.63 5.34
CA ALA A 193 -15.63 3.64 4.76
C ALA A 193 -16.21 4.16 3.42
N PRO A 194 -16.62 3.26 2.49
CA PRO A 194 -16.64 1.80 2.62
C PRO A 194 -15.25 1.17 2.61
N PHE A 195 -15.19 -0.12 2.95
CA PHE A 195 -13.97 -0.92 2.93
C PHE A 195 -14.12 -2.08 1.97
N ASP A 196 -13.15 -2.25 1.07
CA ASP A 196 -13.01 -3.45 0.25
C ASP A 196 -12.20 -4.47 1.03
N ILE A 197 -12.66 -5.73 1.12
CA ILE A 197 -11.93 -6.83 1.77
C ILE A 197 -11.96 -8.04 0.85
N LEU A 198 -10.79 -8.53 0.45
CA LEU A 198 -10.62 -9.68 -0.45
C LEU A 198 -9.78 -10.77 0.22
N THR A 199 -9.97 -12.02 -0.21
CA THR A 199 -9.19 -13.17 0.27
C THR A 199 -8.79 -14.14 -0.85
N LEU A 200 -7.63 -14.76 -0.66
CA LEU A 200 -7.11 -15.89 -1.44
C LEU A 200 -6.70 -17.02 -0.48
N PRO A 201 -6.75 -18.27 -0.95
CA PRO A 201 -5.95 -19.35 -0.38
C PRO A 201 -4.47 -18.94 -0.29
#